data_AF-A0A6N7LW84-F1
#
_entry.id   AF-A0A6N7LW84-F1
#
_cell.length_a   1.000
_cell.length_b   1.000
_cell.length_c   1.000
_cell.angle_alpha   90.00
_cell.angle_beta   90.00
_cell.angle_gamma   90.00
#
_symmetry.space_group_name_H-M   'P 1'
#
loop_
_entity.id
_entity.type
_entity.pdbx_description
1 polymer ?
#
loop_
_entity_poly.entity_id
_entity_poly.type
_entity_poly.pdbx_seq_one_letter_code
_entity_poly.pdbx_strand_id
1 'polypeptide(L)'
;MTESLFHIRDIRVAEAPAPSPRAELHRELGRALAELNEQVLRLDASEEALRGYIEQARLLKSAMAAQGQRDYSTTLRRLLDGEGTGDDVTDLVDFEILTGKASPLSPPLELWLEGDKVKGRGTFGLAFQGPPGRLHGGVLGLALDILLAKTQDFVEQIGVTGTLKIRYLAGTPILKPVEFEARLVRMEGRKLMCEGSVWVDGQQTVAAEGIWISPRGDYRLKPEYAELEAAIRA
;
A
#
# COMPACT_ATOMS: atom_id res chain seq x y z
N MET A 1 -7.68 4.21 -31.03
CA MET A 1 -6.50 4.39 -30.16
C MET A 1 -6.12 2.98 -29.72
N THR A 2 -4.90 2.52 -30.01
CA THR A 2 -4.43 1.23 -29.51
C THR A 2 -4.37 1.30 -27.99
N GLU A 3 -5.09 0.42 -27.29
CA GLU A 3 -4.95 0.30 -25.84
C GLU A 3 -3.48 0.01 -25.51
N SER A 4 -2.92 0.78 -24.57
CA SER A 4 -1.57 0.51 -24.09
C SER A 4 -1.58 -0.77 -23.28
N LEU A 5 -0.68 -1.70 -23.61
CA LEU A 5 -0.46 -2.92 -22.84
C LEU A 5 0.63 -2.66 -21.81
N PHE A 6 0.49 -3.28 -20.65
CA PHE A 6 1.34 -3.08 -19.49
C PHE A 6 2.04 -4.38 -19.11
N HIS A 7 3.32 -4.27 -18.77
CA HIS A 7 4.02 -5.28 -18.01
C HIS A 7 4.04 -4.89 -16.52
N ILE A 8 4.09 -5.87 -15.60
CA ILE A 8 4.09 -5.63 -14.15
C ILE A 8 5.20 -4.65 -13.70
N ARG A 9 6.33 -4.65 -14.40
CA ARG A 9 7.48 -3.77 -14.11
C ARG A 9 7.28 -2.31 -14.50
N ASP A 10 6.26 -2.02 -15.30
CA ASP A 10 5.92 -0.66 -15.71
C ASP A 10 5.06 0.04 -14.64
N ILE A 11 4.53 -0.71 -13.67
CA ILE A 11 3.66 -0.21 -12.61
C ILE A 11 4.50 0.33 -11.45
N ARG A 12 4.85 1.61 -11.50
CA ARG A 12 5.54 2.31 -10.41
C ARG A 12 4.54 2.77 -9.34
N VAL A 13 5.04 3.06 -8.14
CA VAL A 13 4.24 3.74 -7.11
C VAL A 13 3.69 5.07 -7.66
N ALA A 14 2.41 5.34 -7.40
CA ALA A 14 1.67 6.52 -7.89
C ALA A 14 1.47 6.66 -9.42
N GLU A 15 2.07 5.81 -10.26
CA GLU A 15 2.01 5.93 -11.72
C GLU A 15 1.10 4.87 -12.38
N ALA A 16 0.15 4.32 -11.62
CA ALA A 16 -0.88 3.44 -12.20
C ALA A 16 -1.72 4.21 -13.24
N PRO A 17 -2.22 3.54 -14.30
CA PRO A 17 -3.12 4.16 -15.26
C PRO A 17 -4.36 4.72 -14.56
N ALA A 18 -4.94 5.77 -15.16
CA ALA A 18 -6.19 6.32 -14.68
C ALA A 18 -7.26 5.21 -14.58
N PRO A 19 -8.00 5.12 -13.46
CA PRO A 19 -8.98 4.08 -13.29
C PRO A 19 -10.08 4.20 -14.35
N SER A 20 -10.54 3.07 -14.88
CA SER A 20 -11.76 3.03 -15.66
C SER A 20 -12.97 3.36 -14.80
N PRO A 21 -14.13 3.71 -15.39
CA PRO A 21 -15.37 3.89 -14.63
C PRO A 21 -15.73 2.67 -13.77
N ARG A 22 -15.41 1.46 -14.24
CA ARG A 22 -15.59 0.22 -13.47
C ARG A 22 -14.69 0.21 -12.24
N ALA A 23 -13.40 0.51 -12.39
CA ALA A 23 -12.46 0.56 -11.28
C ALA A 23 -12.84 1.65 -10.25
N GLU A 24 -13.34 2.80 -10.71
CA GLU A 24 -13.85 3.85 -9.82
C GLU A 24 -15.02 3.38 -8.96
N LEU A 25 -16.00 2.68 -9.55
CA LEU A 25 -17.14 2.11 -8.81
C LEU A 25 -16.70 1.05 -7.78
N HIS A 26 -15.72 0.21 -8.11
CA HIS A 26 -15.15 -0.74 -7.15
C HIS A 26 -14.50 -0.01 -5.96
N ARG A 27 -13.77 1.06 -6.22
CA ARG A 27 -13.13 1.89 -5.19
C ARG A 27 -14.13 2.65 -4.34
N GLU A 28 -15.21 3.14 -4.95
CA GLU A 28 -16.32 3.78 -4.23
C GLU A 28 -17.01 2.80 -3.28
N LEU A 29 -17.32 1.59 -3.75
CA LEU A 29 -17.86 0.53 -2.90
C LEU A 29 -16.91 0.20 -1.75
N GLY A 30 -15.61 0.08 -2.02
CA GLY A 30 -14.58 -0.14 -0.99
C GLY A 30 -14.56 0.95 0.08
N ARG A 31 -14.62 2.23 -0.33
CA ARG A 31 -14.71 3.38 0.60
C ARG A 31 -15.97 3.33 1.45
N ALA A 32 -17.14 3.09 0.85
CA ALA A 32 -18.40 3.00 1.58
C ALA A 32 -18.37 1.88 2.65
N LEU A 33 -17.75 0.74 2.32
CA LEU A 33 -17.57 -0.37 3.28
C LEU A 33 -16.55 -0.03 4.39
N ALA A 34 -15.49 0.72 4.08
CA ALA A 34 -14.54 1.20 5.09
C ALA A 34 -15.19 2.22 6.05
N GLU A 35 -16.02 3.13 5.52
CA GLU A 35 -16.80 4.08 6.31
C GLU A 35 -17.80 3.37 7.23
N LEU A 36 -18.45 2.30 6.74
CA LEU A 36 -19.32 1.47 7.57
C LEU A 36 -18.54 0.79 8.71
N ASN A 37 -17.33 0.28 8.45
CA ASN A 37 -16.48 -0.29 9.48
C ASN A 37 -16.15 0.72 10.60
N GLU A 38 -15.80 1.97 10.23
CA GLU A 38 -15.58 3.05 11.19
C GLU A 38 -16.83 3.42 12.00
N GLN A 39 -18.02 3.32 11.41
CA GLN A 39 -19.28 3.54 12.11
C GLN A 39 -19.60 2.41 13.09
N VAL A 40 -19.46 1.15 12.66
CA VAL A 40 -19.73 -0.03 13.49
C VAL A 40 -18.90 -0.02 14.78
N LEU A 41 -17.64 0.43 14.72
CA LEU A 41 -16.77 0.52 15.89
C LEU A 41 -17.26 1.49 16.97
N ARG A 42 -18.06 2.49 16.60
CA ARG A 42 -18.58 3.52 17.52
C ARG A 42 -20.09 3.38 17.79
N LEU A 43 -20.74 2.41 17.15
CA LEU A 43 -22.20 2.31 17.14
C LEU A 43 -22.74 1.91 18.51
N ASP A 44 -23.60 2.76 19.07
CA ASP A 44 -24.46 2.44 20.20
C ASP A 44 -25.91 2.40 19.69
N ALA A 45 -26.53 1.22 19.70
CA ALA A 45 -27.82 0.97 19.07
C ALA A 45 -28.63 -0.10 19.82
N SER A 46 -29.95 -0.07 19.65
CA SER A 46 -30.85 -1.08 20.23
C SER A 46 -30.65 -2.45 19.58
N GLU A 47 -31.03 -3.52 20.29
CA GLU A 47 -30.98 -4.88 19.73
C GLU A 47 -31.79 -5.01 18.43
N GLU A 48 -32.94 -4.34 18.34
CA GLU A 48 -33.78 -4.36 17.14
C GLU A 48 -33.06 -3.77 15.93
N ALA A 49 -32.41 -2.61 16.11
CA ALA A 49 -31.63 -1.97 15.06
C ALA A 49 -30.45 -2.85 14.63
N LEU A 50 -29.71 -3.43 15.59
CA LEU A 50 -28.60 -4.34 15.32
C LEU A 50 -29.03 -5.56 14.49
N ARG A 51 -30.18 -6.17 14.81
CA ARG A 51 -30.74 -7.28 14.01
C ARG A 51 -31.04 -6.83 12.58
N GLY A 52 -31.63 -5.64 12.41
CA GLY A 52 -31.89 -5.06 11.10
C GLY A 52 -30.62 -4.87 10.25
N TYR A 53 -29.57 -4.29 10.83
CA TYR A 53 -28.29 -4.09 10.13
C TYR A 53 -27.59 -5.40 9.76
N ILE A 54 -27.65 -6.40 10.64
CA ILE A 54 -27.09 -7.74 10.37
C ILE A 54 -27.78 -8.38 9.15
N GLU A 55 -29.11 -8.30 9.05
CA GLU A 55 -29.84 -8.84 7.90
C GLU A 55 -29.50 -8.09 6.60
N GLN A 56 -29.39 -6.75 6.65
CA GLN A 56 -28.97 -5.97 5.48
C GLN A 56 -27.56 -6.35 5.00
N ALA A 57 -26.61 -6.53 5.94
CA ALA A 57 -25.25 -6.97 5.61
C ALA A 57 -25.25 -8.38 4.97
N ARG A 58 -26.09 -9.30 5.45
CA ARG A 58 -26.25 -10.65 4.88
C ARG A 58 -26.84 -10.63 3.47
N LEU A 59 -27.83 -9.77 3.23
CA LEU A 59 -28.43 -9.59 1.91
C LEU A 59 -27.42 -9.02 0.92
N LEU A 60 -26.68 -7.97 1.31
CA LEU A 60 -25.61 -7.39 0.48
C LEU A 60 -24.54 -8.43 0.14
N LYS A 61 -24.06 -9.19 1.14
CA LYS A 61 -23.09 -10.28 0.93
C LYS A 61 -23.61 -11.31 -0.07
N SER A 62 -24.86 -11.74 0.07
CA SER A 62 -25.47 -12.73 -0.84
C SER A 62 -25.59 -12.18 -2.27
N ALA A 63 -25.99 -10.92 -2.43
CA ALA A 63 -26.10 -10.27 -3.73
C ALA A 63 -24.74 -10.15 -4.44
N MET A 64 -23.67 -9.82 -3.69
CA MET A 64 -22.30 -9.78 -4.22
C MET A 64 -21.79 -11.17 -4.58
N ALA A 65 -22.10 -12.19 -3.79
CA ALA A 65 -21.67 -13.57 -4.05
C ALA A 65 -22.30 -14.18 -5.32
N ALA A 66 -23.42 -13.63 -5.79
CA ALA A 66 -24.05 -14.02 -7.05
C ALA A 66 -23.36 -13.42 -8.29
N GLN A 67 -22.38 -12.52 -8.11
CA GLN A 67 -21.61 -11.91 -9.20
C GLN A 67 -20.35 -12.73 -9.53
N GLY A 68 -19.70 -12.37 -10.64
CA GLY A 68 -18.39 -12.91 -11.00
C GLY A 68 -17.27 -12.49 -10.04
N GLN A 69 -16.15 -13.19 -10.10
CA GLN A 69 -14.96 -12.91 -9.30
C GLN A 69 -13.79 -12.46 -10.19
N ARG A 70 -13.04 -11.45 -9.74
CA ARG A 70 -11.77 -11.08 -10.36
C ARG A 70 -10.73 -12.17 -10.04
N ASP A 71 -10.08 -12.71 -11.06
CA ASP A 71 -9.04 -13.71 -10.90
C ASP A 71 -7.66 -13.05 -10.84
N TYR A 72 -7.10 -12.98 -9.63
CA TYR A 72 -5.76 -12.45 -9.38
C TYR A 72 -4.68 -13.16 -10.20
N SER A 73 -4.73 -14.49 -10.29
CA SER A 73 -3.67 -15.29 -10.92
C SER A 73 -3.64 -15.06 -12.42
N THR A 74 -4.81 -15.01 -13.05
CA THR A 74 -4.92 -14.74 -14.49
C THR A 74 -4.54 -13.30 -14.80
N THR A 75 -4.94 -12.34 -13.96
CA THR A 75 -4.56 -10.92 -14.09
C THR A 75 -3.04 -10.74 -14.01
N LEU A 76 -2.41 -11.33 -12.99
CA LEU A 76 -0.96 -11.29 -12.81
C LEU A 76 -0.22 -11.93 -13.99
N ARG A 77 -0.73 -13.04 -14.53
CA ARG A 77 -0.12 -13.69 -15.71
C ARG A 77 -0.09 -12.76 -16.92
N ARG A 78 -1.21 -12.12 -17.27
CA ARG A 78 -1.25 -11.14 -18.38
C ARG A 78 -0.24 -10.02 -18.19
N LEU A 79 -0.11 -9.49 -16.97
CA LEU A 79 0.87 -8.45 -16.66
C LEU A 79 2.32 -8.96 -16.71
N LEU A 80 2.58 -10.23 -16.40
CA LEU A 80 3.91 -10.82 -16.56
C LEU A 80 4.27 -11.08 -18.02
N ASP A 81 3.28 -11.34 -18.87
CA ASP A 81 3.46 -11.58 -20.31
C ASP A 81 3.50 -10.26 -21.11
N GLY A 82 3.25 -9.11 -20.47
CA GLY A 82 3.21 -7.80 -21.12
C GLY A 82 1.92 -7.55 -21.92
N GLU A 83 0.87 -8.33 -21.64
CA GLU A 83 -0.43 -8.30 -22.30
C GLU A 83 -1.53 -7.70 -21.39
N GLY A 84 -1.13 -7.10 -20.27
CA GLY A 84 -2.09 -6.56 -19.31
C GLY A 84 -2.73 -5.26 -19.80
N THR A 85 -4.03 -5.13 -19.55
CA THR A 85 -4.77 -3.88 -19.78
C THR A 85 -4.59 -2.91 -18.61
N GLY A 86 -5.08 -1.67 -18.77
CA GLY A 86 -5.14 -0.73 -17.64
C GLY A 86 -6.03 -1.24 -16.49
N ASP A 87 -7.13 -1.93 -16.84
CA ASP A 87 -8.00 -2.58 -15.85
C ASP A 87 -7.26 -3.69 -15.09
N ASP A 88 -6.42 -4.49 -15.76
CA ASP A 88 -5.58 -5.49 -15.09
C ASP A 88 -4.63 -4.88 -14.07
N VAL A 89 -4.01 -3.73 -14.40
CA VAL A 89 -3.16 -2.99 -13.45
C VAL A 89 -3.98 -2.55 -12.23
N THR A 90 -5.15 -1.94 -12.45
CA THR A 90 -5.97 -1.46 -11.34
C THR A 90 -6.53 -2.60 -10.49
N ASP A 91 -6.96 -3.70 -11.12
CA ASP A 91 -7.47 -4.87 -10.43
C ASP A 91 -6.38 -5.50 -9.56
N LEU A 92 -5.14 -5.64 -10.08
CA LEU A 92 -4.01 -6.16 -9.31
C LEU A 92 -3.66 -5.27 -8.11
N VAL A 93 -3.55 -3.95 -8.32
CA VAL A 93 -3.22 -3.01 -7.24
C VAL A 93 -4.31 -3.00 -6.16
N ASP A 94 -5.58 -3.13 -6.56
CA ASP A 94 -6.72 -3.16 -5.63
C ASP A 94 -6.76 -4.41 -4.73
N PHE A 95 -6.03 -5.48 -5.07
CA PHE A 95 -5.85 -6.65 -4.19
C PHE A 95 -4.79 -6.45 -3.10
N GLU A 96 -3.97 -5.41 -3.20
CA GLU A 96 -2.91 -5.14 -2.24
C GLU A 96 -3.51 -4.57 -0.93
N ILE A 97 -3.07 -5.11 0.21
CA ILE A 97 -3.72 -4.87 1.50
C ILE A 97 -3.61 -3.42 1.98
N LEU A 98 -2.58 -2.67 1.57
CA LEU A 98 -2.34 -1.30 2.03
C LEU A 98 -2.79 -0.21 1.07
N THR A 99 -2.48 -0.40 -0.20
CA THR A 99 -2.65 0.61 -1.27
C THR A 99 -3.83 0.28 -2.18
N GLY A 100 -4.48 -0.87 -1.97
CA GLY A 100 -5.64 -1.29 -2.74
C GLY A 100 -6.86 -0.43 -2.45
N LYS A 101 -7.13 0.53 -3.31
CA LYS A 101 -8.18 1.55 -3.09
C LYS A 101 -9.61 0.98 -3.07
N ALA A 102 -9.81 -0.27 -3.49
CA ALA A 102 -11.09 -0.97 -3.40
C ALA A 102 -11.21 -1.89 -2.17
N SER A 103 -10.16 -2.06 -1.38
CA SER A 103 -10.19 -2.85 -0.17
C SER A 103 -10.67 -1.99 1.01
N PRO A 104 -11.72 -2.42 1.75
CA PRO A 104 -12.17 -1.71 2.95
C PRO A 104 -11.19 -1.83 4.12
N LEU A 105 -10.18 -2.69 4.00
CA LEU A 105 -9.12 -2.86 5.00
C LEU A 105 -7.89 -1.99 4.72
N SER A 106 -7.80 -1.41 3.53
CA SER A 106 -6.65 -0.59 3.16
C SER A 106 -6.63 0.69 3.97
N PRO A 107 -5.53 0.98 4.68
CA PRO A 107 -5.39 2.27 5.33
C PRO A 107 -5.41 3.39 4.28
N PRO A 108 -5.81 4.61 4.65
CA PRO A 108 -5.82 5.75 3.75
C PRO A 108 -4.39 6.28 3.57
N LEU A 109 -3.51 5.45 3.02
CA LEU A 109 -2.10 5.73 2.77
C LEU A 109 -1.89 5.96 1.28
N GLU A 110 -1.46 7.16 0.94
CA GLU A 110 -0.99 7.51 -0.40
C GLU A 110 0.53 7.49 -0.40
N LEU A 111 1.14 6.97 -1.47
CA LEU A 111 2.58 6.92 -1.66
C LEU A 111 2.94 7.58 -2.99
N TRP A 112 4.09 8.26 -3.07
CA TRP A 112 4.62 8.85 -4.30
C TRP A 112 6.16 8.89 -4.28
N LEU A 113 6.77 9.07 -5.45
CA LEU A 113 8.20 9.35 -5.57
C LEU A 113 8.43 10.86 -5.51
N GLU A 114 9.45 11.28 -4.76
CA GLU A 114 9.90 12.66 -4.65
C GLU A 114 11.43 12.70 -4.67
N GLY A 115 12.00 12.92 -5.85
CA GLY A 115 13.45 12.85 -6.04
C GLY A 115 14.00 11.47 -5.71
N ASP A 116 14.89 11.40 -4.72
CA ASP A 116 15.56 10.20 -4.23
C ASP A 116 14.79 9.45 -3.13
N LYS A 117 13.54 9.86 -2.87
CA LYS A 117 12.73 9.36 -1.75
C LYS A 117 11.41 8.78 -2.23
N VAL A 118 10.94 7.81 -1.46
CA VAL A 118 9.53 7.42 -1.45
C VAL A 118 8.87 8.17 -0.31
N LYS A 119 7.82 8.91 -0.60
CA LYS A 119 7.03 9.65 0.37
C LYS A 119 5.69 8.98 0.54
N GLY A 120 5.07 9.20 1.69
CA GLY A 120 3.71 8.77 1.91
C GLY A 120 2.98 9.64 2.92
N ARG A 121 1.66 9.65 2.83
CA ARG A 121 0.79 10.38 3.75
C ARG A 121 -0.49 9.61 4.02
N GLY A 122 -0.94 9.62 5.26
CA GLY A 122 -2.26 9.10 5.61
C GLY A 122 -2.85 9.67 6.88
N THR A 123 -4.17 9.53 7.04
CA THR A 123 -4.89 9.91 8.27
C THR A 123 -5.69 8.71 8.76
N PHE A 124 -5.23 8.07 9.83
CA PHE A 124 -5.75 6.77 10.27
C PHE A 124 -6.91 6.94 11.24
N GLY A 125 -7.99 6.18 11.03
CA GLY A 125 -9.18 6.15 11.88
C GLY A 125 -9.09 5.24 13.10
N LEU A 126 -10.23 4.98 13.75
CA LEU A 126 -10.30 4.10 14.91
C LEU A 126 -10.07 2.63 14.56
N ALA A 127 -10.39 2.21 13.32
CA ALA A 127 -10.17 0.84 12.86
C ALA A 127 -8.71 0.39 12.93
N PHE A 128 -7.78 1.34 12.99
CA PHE A 128 -6.35 1.09 13.06
C PHE A 128 -5.75 1.38 14.44
N GLN A 129 -6.58 1.73 15.44
CA GLN A 129 -6.13 2.01 16.78
C GLN A 129 -5.53 0.75 17.44
N GLY A 130 -4.40 0.91 18.12
CA GLY A 130 -3.86 -0.09 19.04
C GLY A 130 -4.03 0.37 20.48
N PRO A 131 -3.06 1.11 21.04
CA PRO A 131 -3.27 1.82 22.29
C PRO A 131 -4.29 2.95 22.15
N PRO A 132 -4.94 3.39 23.25
CA PRO A 132 -5.90 4.49 23.22
C PRO A 132 -5.33 5.74 22.51
N GLY A 133 -6.01 6.18 21.45
CA GLY A 133 -5.62 7.36 20.67
C GLY A 133 -4.35 7.19 19.82
N ARG A 134 -3.76 6.00 19.72
CA ARG A 134 -2.53 5.73 18.97
C ARG A 134 -2.71 4.66 17.91
N LEU A 135 -2.03 4.83 16.79
CA LEU A 135 -1.99 3.86 15.70
C LEU A 135 -1.33 2.56 16.20
N HIS A 136 -1.89 1.42 15.83
CA HIS A 136 -1.33 0.12 16.21
C HIS A 136 0.06 -0.05 15.59
N GLY A 137 1.04 -0.52 16.37
CA GLY A 137 2.41 -0.72 15.89
C GLY A 137 2.49 -1.65 14.67
N GLY A 138 1.69 -2.72 14.66
CA GLY A 138 1.56 -3.61 13.50
C GLY A 138 1.05 -2.92 12.21
N VAL A 139 0.20 -1.90 12.31
CA VAL A 139 -0.25 -1.13 11.13
C VAL A 139 0.88 -0.25 10.61
N LEU A 140 1.67 0.36 11.51
CA LEU A 140 2.89 1.08 11.14
C LEU A 140 3.91 0.14 10.49
N GLY A 141 4.08 -1.07 11.01
CA GLY A 141 4.98 -2.07 10.43
C GLY A 141 4.54 -2.50 9.03
N LEU A 142 3.25 -2.72 8.84
CA LEU A 142 2.66 -2.99 7.54
C LEU A 142 2.91 -1.83 6.56
N ALA A 143 2.62 -0.58 6.95
CA ALA A 143 2.88 0.61 6.14
C ALA A 143 4.37 0.82 5.80
N LEU A 144 5.27 0.52 6.73
CA LEU A 144 6.71 0.64 6.52
C LEU A 144 7.26 -0.43 5.58
N ASP A 145 6.73 -1.65 5.60
CA ASP A 145 7.14 -2.71 4.67
C ASP A 145 6.88 -2.29 3.22
N ILE A 146 5.66 -1.82 2.89
CA ILE A 146 5.35 -1.37 1.53
C ILE A 146 6.13 -0.11 1.15
N LEU A 147 6.23 0.87 2.04
CA LEU A 147 6.94 2.13 1.80
C LEU A 147 8.40 1.87 1.41
N LEU A 148 9.07 1.01 2.19
CA LEU A 148 10.46 0.64 1.93
C LEU A 148 10.59 -0.24 0.69
N ALA A 149 9.65 -1.17 0.47
CA ALA A 149 9.63 -1.99 -0.73
C ALA A 149 9.52 -1.15 -2.01
N LYS A 150 8.91 0.04 -1.97
CA LYS A 150 8.82 0.96 -3.11
C LYS A 150 10.12 1.68 -3.47
N THR A 151 11.15 1.63 -2.63
CA THR A 151 12.50 2.05 -3.05
C THR A 151 13.05 1.16 -4.18
N GLN A 152 12.46 -0.02 -4.40
CA GLN A 152 12.77 -0.88 -5.54
C GLN A 152 12.37 -0.25 -6.89
N ASP A 153 11.56 0.81 -6.89
CA ASP A 153 11.26 1.56 -8.11
C ASP A 153 12.52 2.27 -8.67
N PHE A 154 13.58 2.42 -7.87
CA PHE A 154 14.88 2.98 -8.28
C PHE A 154 15.83 1.97 -8.93
N VAL A 155 15.54 0.66 -8.85
CA VAL A 155 16.46 -0.41 -9.28
C VAL A 155 15.82 -1.34 -10.31
N GLU A 156 16.64 -2.04 -11.08
CA GLU A 156 16.18 -2.97 -12.12
C GLU A 156 15.61 -4.28 -11.56
N GLN A 157 16.16 -4.76 -10.44
CA GLN A 157 15.79 -6.03 -9.82
C GLN A 157 14.66 -5.84 -8.81
N ILE A 158 13.86 -6.89 -8.65
CA ILE A 158 12.87 -7.00 -7.57
C ILE A 158 13.39 -8.04 -6.59
N GLY A 159 13.21 -7.78 -5.31
CA GLY A 159 13.47 -8.68 -4.22
C GLY A 159 12.32 -8.77 -3.24
N VAL A 160 12.46 -9.72 -2.33
CA VAL A 160 11.51 -9.99 -1.26
C VAL A 160 12.06 -9.46 0.05
N THR A 161 11.18 -9.13 1.00
CA THR A 161 11.59 -8.68 2.34
C THR A 161 12.44 -9.76 3.00
N GLY A 162 13.70 -9.44 3.30
CA GLY A 162 14.62 -10.29 4.05
C GLY A 162 14.65 -9.93 5.54
N THR A 163 14.63 -8.65 5.87
CA THR A 163 14.57 -8.17 7.26
C THR A 163 13.85 -6.84 7.31
N LEU A 164 13.02 -6.65 8.33
CA LEU A 164 12.40 -5.37 8.68
C LEU A 164 12.60 -5.13 10.18
N LYS A 165 13.31 -4.04 10.51
CA LYS A 165 13.62 -3.64 11.89
C LYS A 165 12.95 -2.30 12.16
N ILE A 166 12.15 -2.25 13.21
CA ILE A 166 11.33 -1.08 13.53
C ILE A 166 11.63 -0.62 14.96
N ARG A 167 11.81 0.68 15.13
CA ARG A 167 11.98 1.36 16.42
C ARG A 167 10.87 2.38 16.61
N TYR A 168 10.01 2.14 17.60
CA TYR A 168 8.96 3.08 18.01
C TYR A 168 9.56 4.10 18.99
N LEU A 169 9.68 5.34 18.56
CA LEU A 169 10.31 6.45 19.30
C LEU A 169 9.27 7.22 20.13
N ALA A 170 8.06 7.36 19.59
CA ALA A 170 6.92 7.99 20.23
C ALA A 170 5.61 7.38 19.69
N GLY A 171 4.50 7.59 20.40
CA GLY A 171 3.19 7.10 19.94
C GLY A 171 2.66 7.90 18.75
N THR A 172 2.47 7.27 17.60
CA THR A 172 1.81 7.88 16.44
C THR A 172 0.31 8.07 16.75
N PRO A 173 -0.23 9.30 16.81
CA PRO A 173 -1.65 9.52 17.03
C PRO A 173 -2.49 9.08 15.81
N ILE A 174 -3.71 8.65 16.07
CA ILE A 174 -4.76 8.53 15.04
C ILE A 174 -5.45 9.89 14.81
N LEU A 175 -6.27 10.00 13.76
CA LEU A 175 -7.05 11.18 13.39
C LEU A 175 -6.21 12.45 13.14
N LYS A 176 -4.92 12.27 12.87
CA LYS A 176 -3.98 13.32 12.45
C LYS A 176 -3.26 12.90 11.17
N PRO A 177 -2.80 13.86 10.35
CA PRO A 177 -1.89 13.57 9.26
C PRO A 177 -0.62 12.89 9.77
N VAL A 178 -0.28 11.77 9.15
CA VAL A 178 0.95 11.01 9.39
C VAL A 178 1.74 10.99 8.09
N GLU A 179 2.98 11.46 8.17
CA GLU A 179 3.90 11.53 7.03
C GLU A 179 4.90 10.38 7.11
N PHE A 180 5.20 9.79 5.97
CA PHE A 180 6.10 8.68 5.79
C PHE A 180 7.21 9.08 4.81
N GLU A 181 8.41 8.59 5.04
CA GLU A 181 9.54 8.78 4.15
C GLU A 181 10.41 7.54 4.15
N ALA A 182 10.84 7.09 2.98
CA ALA A 182 11.85 6.08 2.81
C ALA A 182 12.89 6.48 1.76
N ARG A 183 14.10 5.93 1.90
CA ARG A 183 15.20 6.13 0.97
C ARG A 183 15.99 4.84 0.80
N LEU A 184 16.54 4.65 -0.40
CA LEU A 184 17.59 3.66 -0.63
C LEU A 184 18.88 4.15 0.04
N VAL A 185 19.53 3.29 0.83
CA VAL A 185 20.73 3.66 1.59
C VAL A 185 21.97 2.97 1.03
N ARG A 186 21.84 1.70 0.63
CA ARG A 186 22.98 0.92 0.14
C ARG A 186 22.52 -0.26 -0.71
N MET A 187 23.35 -0.64 -1.68
CA MET A 187 23.23 -1.90 -2.41
C MET A 187 24.50 -2.73 -2.25
N GLU A 188 24.34 -4.02 -1.98
CA GLU A 188 25.47 -4.95 -1.84
C GLU A 188 25.11 -6.31 -2.43
N GLY A 189 25.53 -6.55 -3.68
CA GLY A 189 25.15 -7.74 -4.45
C GLY A 189 23.63 -7.88 -4.51
N ARG A 190 23.12 -8.98 -3.93
CA ARG A 190 21.68 -9.29 -3.88
C ARG A 190 20.90 -8.60 -2.76
N LYS A 191 21.51 -7.68 -2.00
CA LYS A 191 20.88 -6.97 -0.88
C LYS A 191 20.64 -5.50 -1.22
N LEU A 192 19.42 -5.04 -0.97
CA LEU A 192 19.00 -3.65 -1.05
C LEU A 192 18.62 -3.17 0.35
N MET A 193 19.37 -2.22 0.89
CA MET A 193 19.20 -1.69 2.24
C MET A 193 18.52 -0.34 2.20
N CYS A 194 17.44 -0.21 2.98
CA CYS A 194 16.59 0.96 2.99
C CYS A 194 16.37 1.46 4.41
N GLU A 195 16.13 2.76 4.54
CA GLU A 195 15.71 3.38 5.79
C GLU A 195 14.36 4.06 5.61
N GLY A 196 13.56 4.04 6.67
CA GLY A 196 12.23 4.61 6.70
C GLY A 196 11.97 5.38 7.99
N SER A 197 11.06 6.34 7.92
CA SER A 197 10.66 7.16 9.07
C SER A 197 9.19 7.56 8.99
N VAL A 198 8.60 7.75 10.17
CA VAL A 198 7.22 8.21 10.34
C VAL A 198 7.22 9.46 11.20
N TRP A 199 6.49 10.48 10.76
CA TRP A 199 6.46 11.80 11.36
C TRP A 199 5.04 12.28 11.58
N VAL A 200 4.83 12.97 12.69
CA VAL A 200 3.59 13.69 13.00
C VAL A 200 3.93 15.03 13.61
N ASP A 201 3.36 16.12 13.09
CA ASP A 201 3.58 17.48 13.59
C ASP A 201 5.08 17.84 13.75
N GLY A 202 5.92 17.35 12.83
CA GLY A 202 7.38 17.56 12.85
C GLY A 202 8.17 16.68 13.82
N GLN A 203 7.51 15.82 14.60
CA GLN A 203 8.17 14.84 15.49
C GLN A 203 8.24 13.46 14.85
N GLN A 204 9.43 12.86 14.84
CA GLN A 204 9.59 11.47 14.42
C GLN A 204 9.00 10.53 15.47
N THR A 205 8.07 9.67 15.06
CA THR A 205 7.43 8.68 15.94
C THR A 205 7.99 7.28 15.71
N VAL A 206 8.48 6.97 14.50
CA VAL A 206 9.05 5.67 14.15
C VAL A 206 10.28 5.82 13.25
N ALA A 207 11.27 4.96 13.47
CA ALA A 207 12.40 4.72 12.56
C ALA A 207 12.40 3.25 12.11
N ALA A 208 12.76 2.99 10.87
CA ALA A 208 12.84 1.65 10.32
C ALA A 208 14.07 1.45 9.43
N GLU A 209 14.59 0.24 9.45
CA GLU A 209 15.61 -0.26 8.54
C GLU A 209 15.07 -1.53 7.89
N GLY A 210 15.32 -1.72 6.59
CA GLY A 210 14.91 -2.94 5.91
C GLY A 210 15.92 -3.41 4.88
N ILE A 211 15.90 -4.72 4.63
CA ILE A 211 16.74 -5.38 3.64
C ILE A 211 15.84 -6.18 2.70
N TRP A 212 15.90 -5.90 1.39
CA TRP A 212 15.27 -6.69 0.34
C TRP A 212 16.30 -7.57 -0.34
N ILE A 213 15.95 -8.85 -0.53
CA ILE A 213 16.83 -9.85 -1.14
C ILE A 213 16.35 -10.18 -2.54
N SER A 214 17.20 -9.92 -3.54
CA SER A 214 16.89 -10.34 -4.91
C SER A 214 17.05 -11.86 -5.06
N PRO A 215 16.00 -12.57 -5.56
CA PRO A 215 16.13 -13.97 -5.96
C PRO A 215 16.87 -14.12 -7.29
N ARG A 216 17.07 -13.05 -8.07
CA ARG A 216 17.64 -13.10 -9.42
C ARG A 216 18.64 -11.95 -9.67
N GLY A 217 19.91 -12.25 -9.43
CA GLY A 217 21.03 -11.35 -9.72
C GLY A 217 21.25 -10.27 -8.66
N ASP A 218 22.24 -9.43 -8.93
CA ASP A 218 22.61 -8.30 -8.07
C ASP A 218 21.83 -7.05 -8.44
N TYR A 219 21.55 -6.21 -7.44
CA TYR A 219 20.85 -4.95 -7.65
C TYR A 219 21.68 -3.95 -8.45
N ARG A 220 20.99 -3.23 -9.34
CA ARG A 220 21.53 -2.13 -10.14
C ARG A 220 20.50 -1.00 -10.17
N LEU A 221 20.98 0.23 -10.07
CA LEU A 221 20.15 1.41 -10.29
C LEU A 221 19.64 1.40 -11.73
N LYS A 222 18.40 1.84 -11.92
CA LYS A 222 17.93 2.15 -13.28
C LYS A 222 18.70 3.36 -13.82
N PRO A 223 18.92 3.47 -15.14
CA PRO A 223 19.72 4.55 -15.73
C PRO A 223 19.26 5.95 -15.34
N GLU A 224 17.96 6.16 -15.16
CA GLU A 224 17.36 7.45 -14.76
C GLU A 224 17.62 7.86 -13.30
N TYR A 225 18.18 6.96 -12.47
CA TYR A 225 18.53 7.21 -11.07
C TYR A 225 20.03 7.04 -10.81
N ALA A 226 20.87 7.13 -11.85
CA ALA A 226 22.31 6.94 -11.73
C ALA A 226 22.98 7.92 -10.75
N GLU A 227 22.41 9.11 -10.58
CA GLU A 227 22.87 10.13 -9.62
C GLU A 227 22.76 9.69 -8.16
N LEU A 228 21.88 8.73 -7.84
CA LEU A 228 21.76 8.17 -6.49
C LEU A 228 23.00 7.41 -6.06
N GLU A 229 23.85 6.98 -7.01
CA GLU A 229 25.05 6.20 -6.72
C GLU A 229 25.98 6.91 -5.73
N ALA A 230 26.06 8.24 -5.78
CA ALA A 230 26.85 9.03 -4.84
C ALA A 230 26.27 9.03 -3.41
N ALA A 231 24.95 8.94 -3.28
CA ALA A 231 24.24 8.97 -1.99
C ALA A 231 24.23 7.60 -1.28
N ILE A 232 24.34 6.50 -2.02
CA ILE A 232 24.16 5.13 -1.51
C ILE A 232 25.48 4.33 -1.30
N ARG A 233 26.62 4.93 -1.65
CA ARG A 233 27.96 4.29 -1.55
C ARG A 233 28.72 4.59 -0.24
N ALA A 234 28.08 5.20 0.76
CA ALA A 234 28.70 5.46 2.07
C ALA A 234 28.57 4.28 3.03
#